data_AF-A0A955GQN2-F1
#
_entry.id   AF-A0A955GQN2-F1
#
_cell.length_a   1.000
_cell.length_b   1.000
_cell.length_c   1.000
_cell.angle_alpha   90.00
_cell.angle_beta   90.00
_cell.angle_gamma   90.00
#
_symmetry.space_group_name_H-M   'P 1'
#
loop_
_entity.id
_entity.type
_entity.pdbx_description
1 polymer ?
#
loop_
_entity_poly.entity_id
_entity_poly.type
_entity_poly.pdbx_seq_one_letter_code
_entity_poly.pdbx_strand_id
1 'polypeptide(L)'
;LLEEIDYFYEARNIELMRKDFEGYDNILIPQYYPDLSSKQILVMEWIDGHSMLDLIRMKRKEELPDFDFSLEEKFEEIIRDVAIKSLLRGYFHADAHPANIMITKEGKIALIDFGLIQFFSREVRKGTILFLLGITSNDIELIFKSAEMLGKEDAQFNRDEVYEEISRHLYDYLDASAHDVSSTKILFSILKVCLEQGFQYPWSLVLYTRTAVNLDGQILRVHPGFSFSSYGRQYLLEVYLKTLLEEHTSASHVIKMTEDVIDLVRDLPKNLKTIIEKMAKEKQTTT
;
A
#
# COMPACT_ATOMS: atom_id res chain seq x y z
N LEU A 1 -15.73 -4.27 -17.28
CA LEU A 1 -16.77 -4.72 -18.24
C LEU A 1 -16.29 -5.86 -19.15
N LEU A 2 -15.40 -5.69 -20.15
CA LEU A 2 -14.95 -6.86 -20.93
C LEU A 2 -14.04 -7.83 -20.15
N GLU A 3 -13.21 -7.32 -19.24
CA GLU A 3 -12.37 -8.13 -18.34
C GLU A 3 -13.19 -8.85 -17.25
N GLU A 4 -14.40 -8.36 -16.94
CA GLU A 4 -15.30 -8.98 -15.93
C GLU A 4 -16.13 -10.14 -16.51
N ILE A 5 -15.98 -10.45 -17.81
CA ILE A 5 -16.77 -11.49 -18.51
C ILE A 5 -15.90 -12.72 -18.85
N ASP A 6 -14.58 -12.64 -18.66
CA ASP A 6 -13.65 -13.73 -18.93
C ASP A 6 -12.82 -14.05 -17.68
N TYR A 7 -13.28 -15.04 -16.90
CA TYR A 7 -12.62 -15.46 -15.66
C TYR A 7 -11.21 -16.03 -15.85
N PHE A 8 -10.73 -16.25 -17.08
CA PHE A 8 -9.32 -16.54 -17.29
C PHE A 8 -8.41 -15.35 -16.96
N TYR A 9 -8.90 -14.11 -17.00
CA TYR A 9 -8.13 -12.97 -16.48
C TYR A 9 -7.92 -13.10 -14.98
N GLU A 10 -8.99 -13.39 -14.25
CA GLU A 10 -8.95 -13.58 -12.80
C GLU A 10 -8.07 -14.78 -12.41
N ALA A 11 -8.19 -15.92 -13.10
CA ALA A 11 -7.33 -17.09 -12.89
C ALA A 11 -5.83 -16.77 -13.07
N ARG A 12 -5.48 -15.92 -14.05
CA ARG A 12 -4.09 -15.48 -14.25
C ARG A 12 -3.60 -14.58 -13.12
N ASN A 13 -4.48 -13.75 -12.57
CA ASN A 13 -4.18 -12.92 -11.41
C ASN A 13 -3.96 -13.76 -10.15
N ILE A 14 -4.75 -14.82 -9.95
CA ILE A 14 -4.54 -15.82 -8.90
C ILE A 14 -3.11 -16.40 -9.01
N GLU A 15 -2.72 -16.90 -10.19
CA GLU A 15 -1.40 -17.51 -10.37
C GLU A 15 -0.25 -16.52 -10.14
N LEU A 16 -0.38 -15.30 -10.65
CA LEU A 16 0.59 -14.22 -10.39
C LEU A 16 0.77 -14.01 -8.88
N MET A 17 -0.35 -13.83 -8.17
CA MET A 17 -0.30 -13.57 -6.73
C MET A 17 0.16 -14.77 -5.94
N ARG A 18 -0.25 -16.00 -6.27
CA ARG A 18 0.23 -17.22 -5.60
C ARG A 18 1.75 -17.27 -5.61
N LYS A 19 2.36 -17.10 -6.79
CA LYS A 19 3.82 -17.12 -6.94
C LYS A 19 4.49 -16.01 -6.11
N ASP A 20 3.96 -14.80 -6.14
CA ASP A 20 4.53 -13.67 -5.41
C ASP A 20 4.37 -13.79 -3.88
N PHE A 21 3.36 -14.55 -3.42
CA PHE A 21 3.08 -14.78 -2.01
C PHE A 21 3.58 -16.14 -1.47
N GLU A 22 4.25 -16.98 -2.27
CA GLU A 22 4.78 -18.29 -1.84
C GLU A 22 5.68 -18.23 -0.58
N GLY A 23 6.36 -17.10 -0.35
CA GLY A 23 7.21 -16.87 0.82
C GLY A 23 6.54 -16.15 1.99
N TYR A 24 5.23 -15.93 1.96
CA TYR A 24 4.48 -15.20 2.99
C TYR A 24 3.58 -16.16 3.77
N ASP A 25 4.06 -16.65 4.92
CA ASP A 25 3.31 -17.63 5.75
C ASP A 25 1.97 -17.10 6.27
N ASN A 26 1.83 -15.78 6.39
CA ASN A 26 0.63 -15.10 6.88
C ASN A 26 -0.40 -14.80 5.78
N ILE A 27 -0.07 -14.97 4.49
CA ILE A 27 -0.98 -14.68 3.37
C ILE A 27 -1.30 -15.98 2.62
N LEU A 28 -2.57 -16.16 2.32
CA LEU A 28 -3.09 -17.29 1.56
C LEU A 28 -3.72 -16.78 0.26
N ILE A 29 -3.24 -17.29 -0.86
CA ILE A 29 -3.87 -17.08 -2.17
C ILE A 29 -4.43 -18.43 -2.60
N PRO A 30 -5.77 -18.60 -2.81
CA PRO A 30 -6.37 -19.88 -3.12
C PRO A 30 -5.83 -20.45 -4.42
N GLN A 31 -5.69 -21.77 -4.52
CA GLN A 31 -5.43 -22.41 -5.81
C GLN A 31 -6.69 -22.35 -6.68
N TYR A 32 -6.56 -22.03 -7.97
CA TYR A 32 -7.66 -22.24 -8.93
C TYR A 32 -7.55 -23.64 -9.57
N TYR A 33 -8.68 -24.18 -10.03
CA TYR A 33 -8.77 -25.50 -10.66
C TYR A 33 -9.02 -25.34 -12.16
N PRO A 34 -7.99 -25.45 -13.02
CA PRO A 34 -8.11 -25.19 -14.46
C PRO A 34 -9.15 -26.10 -15.15
N ASP A 35 -9.16 -27.39 -14.79
CA ASP A 35 -10.05 -28.39 -15.39
C ASP A 35 -11.53 -28.19 -15.03
N LEU A 36 -11.80 -27.41 -13.97
CA LEU A 36 -13.15 -27.07 -13.53
C LEU A 36 -13.53 -25.63 -13.88
N SER A 37 -12.60 -24.86 -14.45
CA SER A 37 -12.78 -23.45 -14.77
C SER A 37 -12.99 -23.22 -16.26
N SER A 38 -13.71 -22.16 -16.58
CA SER A 38 -13.99 -21.70 -17.94
C SER A 38 -14.06 -20.17 -17.95
N LYS A 39 -14.33 -19.58 -19.12
CA LYS A 39 -14.55 -18.13 -19.22
C LYS A 39 -15.67 -17.60 -18.32
N GLN A 40 -16.66 -18.44 -18.01
CA GLN A 40 -17.88 -18.04 -17.28
C GLN A 40 -17.98 -18.64 -15.87
N ILE A 41 -17.06 -19.54 -15.51
CA ILE A 41 -17.04 -20.17 -14.19
C ILE A 41 -15.59 -20.24 -13.71
N LEU A 42 -15.29 -19.64 -12.57
CA LEU A 42 -14.01 -19.81 -11.88
C LEU A 42 -14.21 -20.75 -10.69
N VAL A 43 -13.43 -21.83 -10.62
CA VAL A 43 -13.43 -22.75 -9.49
C VAL A 43 -12.10 -22.64 -8.77
N MET A 44 -12.13 -22.37 -7.47
CA MET A 44 -10.95 -22.20 -6.63
C MET A 44 -11.10 -22.90 -5.29
N GLU A 45 -9.99 -23.01 -4.57
CA GLU A 45 -9.89 -23.57 -3.24
C GLU A 45 -10.86 -22.88 -2.29
N TRP A 46 -11.60 -23.69 -1.52
CA TRP A 46 -12.50 -23.17 -0.51
C TRP A 46 -11.70 -22.67 0.70
N ILE A 47 -11.91 -21.40 1.05
CA ILE A 47 -11.30 -20.78 2.23
C ILE A 47 -12.28 -20.87 3.40
N ASP A 48 -11.93 -21.65 4.42
CA ASP A 48 -12.68 -21.70 5.68
C ASP A 48 -12.22 -20.58 6.63
N GLY A 49 -13.07 -19.57 6.81
CA GLY A 49 -12.77 -18.38 7.59
C GLY A 49 -13.90 -17.36 7.60
N HIS A 50 -13.63 -16.20 8.17
CA HIS A 50 -14.57 -15.08 8.19
C HIS A 50 -14.07 -13.95 7.30
N SER A 51 -14.97 -13.31 6.55
CA SER A 51 -14.62 -12.07 5.86
C SER A 51 -14.23 -11.01 6.89
N MET A 52 -13.27 -10.16 6.54
CA MET A 52 -12.82 -9.06 7.38
C MET A 52 -14.00 -8.10 7.67
N LEU A 53 -14.89 -7.92 6.70
CA LEU A 53 -16.14 -7.17 6.89
C LEU A 53 -17.04 -7.76 7.99
N ASP A 54 -17.20 -9.09 8.02
CA ASP A 54 -18.02 -9.75 9.03
C ASP A 54 -17.36 -9.71 10.41
N LEU A 55 -16.04 -9.87 10.49
CA LEU A 55 -15.30 -9.69 11.74
C LEU A 55 -15.43 -8.27 12.29
N ILE A 56 -15.37 -7.22 11.44
CA ILE A 56 -15.64 -5.83 11.86
C ILE A 56 -17.09 -5.69 12.40
N ARG A 57 -18.06 -6.40 11.81
CA ARG A 57 -19.46 -6.37 12.26
C ARG A 57 -19.63 -7.10 13.60
N MET A 58 -19.02 -8.27 13.75
CA MET A 58 -19.04 -9.08 14.97
C MET A 58 -18.36 -8.34 16.13
N LYS A 59 -17.20 -7.71 15.88
CA LYS A 59 -16.50 -6.89 16.90
C LYS A 59 -17.37 -5.78 17.46
N ARG A 60 -18.08 -5.05 16.60
CA ARG A 60 -18.99 -3.97 17.02
C ARG A 60 -20.18 -4.45 17.84
N LYS A 61 -20.55 -5.72 17.72
CA LYS A 61 -21.63 -6.34 18.50
C LYS A 61 -21.12 -7.11 19.71
N GLU A 62 -19.80 -7.14 19.94
CA GLU A 62 -19.17 -7.97 20.98
C GLU A 62 -19.44 -9.48 20.77
N GLU A 63 -19.56 -9.90 19.51
CA GLU A 63 -19.88 -11.28 19.07
C GLU A 63 -18.68 -11.95 18.38
N LEU A 64 -17.45 -11.49 18.63
CA LEU A 64 -16.28 -12.11 18.02
C LEU A 64 -16.11 -13.55 18.54
N PRO A 65 -15.84 -14.52 17.65
CA PRO A 65 -15.35 -15.83 18.06
C PRO A 65 -14.04 -15.70 18.84
N ASP A 66 -13.78 -16.65 19.73
CA ASP A 66 -12.44 -16.80 20.31
C ASP A 66 -11.46 -17.24 19.22
N PHE A 67 -10.48 -16.39 18.96
CA PHE A 67 -9.37 -16.65 18.06
C PHE A 67 -8.06 -16.63 18.85
N ASP A 68 -7.08 -17.42 18.42
CA ASP A 68 -5.71 -17.38 18.95
C ASP A 68 -4.88 -16.22 18.38
N PHE A 69 -5.52 -15.24 17.73
CA PHE A 69 -4.89 -14.08 17.12
C PHE A 69 -5.64 -12.80 17.43
N SER A 70 -4.91 -11.67 17.40
CA SER A 70 -5.51 -10.34 17.52
C SER A 70 -6.02 -9.86 16.15
N LEU A 71 -7.24 -9.33 16.12
CA LEU A 71 -7.80 -8.77 14.89
C LEU A 71 -7.03 -7.52 14.44
N GLU A 72 -6.62 -6.71 15.41
CA GLU A 72 -5.77 -5.54 15.24
C GLU A 72 -4.45 -5.91 14.53
N GLU A 73 -3.77 -6.98 14.99
CA GLU A 73 -2.54 -7.47 14.37
C GLU A 73 -2.78 -7.89 12.91
N LYS A 74 -3.89 -8.57 12.62
CA LYS A 74 -4.23 -8.97 11.25
C LYS A 74 -4.43 -7.77 10.33
N PHE A 75 -5.02 -6.68 10.82
CA PHE A 75 -5.15 -5.45 10.05
C PHE A 75 -3.80 -4.78 9.76
N GLU A 76 -2.92 -4.75 10.75
CA GLU A 76 -1.56 -4.25 10.57
C GLU A 76 -0.79 -5.06 9.51
N GLU A 77 -0.91 -6.38 9.54
CA GLU A 77 -0.36 -7.28 8.53
C GLU A 77 -0.94 -7.01 7.13
N ILE A 78 -2.25 -6.79 6.99
CA ILE A 78 -2.89 -6.41 5.71
C ILE A 78 -2.27 -5.12 5.18
N ILE A 79 -2.13 -4.08 6.00
CA ILE A 79 -1.51 -2.82 5.57
C ILE A 79 -0.08 -3.04 5.12
N ARG A 80 0.71 -3.74 5.92
CA ARG A 80 2.12 -3.97 5.61
C ARG A 80 2.29 -4.78 4.34
N ASP A 81 1.68 -5.95 4.26
CA ASP A 81 2.01 -6.96 3.27
C ASP A 81 1.15 -6.87 2.01
N VAL A 82 -0.12 -6.46 2.13
CA VAL A 82 -1.05 -6.30 0.99
C VAL A 82 -1.01 -4.88 0.43
N ALA A 83 -1.03 -3.84 1.27
CA ALA A 83 -1.02 -2.45 0.78
C ALA A 83 0.40 -1.92 0.50
N ILE A 84 1.25 -1.76 1.52
CA ILE A 84 2.55 -1.07 1.37
C ILE A 84 3.52 -1.88 0.52
N LYS A 85 3.71 -3.17 0.82
CA LYS A 85 4.63 -4.03 0.05
C LYS A 85 4.16 -4.27 -1.39
N SER A 86 2.92 -3.92 -1.76
CA SER A 86 2.49 -3.98 -3.18
C SER A 86 3.33 -3.07 -4.07
N LEU A 87 3.78 -1.93 -3.53
CA LEU A 87 4.70 -1.02 -4.20
C LEU A 87 6.07 -1.67 -4.47
N LEU A 88 6.50 -2.64 -3.67
CA LEU A 88 7.70 -3.44 -3.96
C LEU A 88 7.46 -4.39 -5.14
N ARG A 89 6.31 -5.08 -5.15
CA ARG A 89 5.93 -6.02 -6.22
C ARG A 89 5.64 -5.33 -7.55
N GLY A 90 5.35 -4.03 -7.52
CA GLY A 90 5.05 -3.23 -8.71
C GLY A 90 3.63 -3.42 -9.24
N TYR A 91 2.78 -4.12 -8.50
CA TYR A 91 1.34 -4.21 -8.74
C TYR A 91 0.60 -4.31 -7.42
N PHE A 92 -0.70 -4.00 -7.43
CA PHE A 92 -1.57 -4.03 -6.27
C PHE A 92 -2.95 -4.54 -6.64
N HIS A 93 -3.67 -5.05 -5.65
CA HIS A 93 -5.07 -5.40 -5.81
C HIS A 93 -5.92 -4.14 -5.60
N ALA A 94 -6.45 -3.58 -6.68
CA ALA A 94 -7.13 -2.29 -6.71
C ALA A 94 -8.57 -2.32 -6.19
N ASP A 95 -9.00 -3.47 -5.66
CA ASP A 95 -10.27 -3.68 -4.98
C ASP A 95 -10.13 -4.57 -3.74
N ALA A 96 -9.02 -4.41 -3.01
CA ALA A 96 -8.78 -5.09 -1.73
C ALA A 96 -9.69 -4.55 -0.61
N HIS A 97 -11.00 -4.65 -0.79
CA HIS A 97 -12.03 -4.28 0.18
C HIS A 97 -12.14 -5.37 1.27
N PRO A 98 -12.53 -5.06 2.53
CA PRO A 98 -12.67 -6.07 3.58
C PRO A 98 -13.64 -7.23 3.30
N ALA A 99 -14.50 -7.12 2.29
CA ALA A 99 -15.32 -8.25 1.85
C ALA A 99 -14.51 -9.29 1.05
N ASN A 100 -13.44 -8.86 0.39
CA ASN A 100 -12.56 -9.66 -0.46
C ASN A 100 -11.31 -10.16 0.29
N ILE A 101 -11.26 -9.88 1.60
CA ILE A 101 -10.20 -10.33 2.51
C ILE A 101 -10.87 -11.19 3.57
N MET A 102 -10.43 -12.44 3.71
CA MET A 102 -10.86 -13.36 4.75
C MET A 102 -9.74 -13.61 5.74
N ILE A 103 -10.09 -13.91 6.99
CA ILE A 103 -9.17 -14.43 7.99
C ILE A 103 -9.56 -15.88 8.25
N THR A 104 -8.63 -16.81 8.01
CA THR A 104 -8.85 -18.24 8.28
C THR A 104 -8.86 -18.52 9.78
N LYS A 105 -9.31 -19.70 10.18
CA LYS A 105 -9.29 -20.12 11.59
C LYS A 105 -7.87 -20.14 12.19
N GLU A 106 -6.87 -20.40 11.36
CA GLU A 106 -5.45 -20.38 11.72
C GLU A 106 -4.84 -18.96 11.70
N GLY A 107 -5.64 -17.93 11.42
CA GLY A 107 -5.18 -16.54 11.41
C GLY A 107 -4.39 -16.15 10.15
N LYS A 108 -4.56 -16.87 9.04
CA LYS A 108 -4.00 -16.45 7.74
C LYS A 108 -4.92 -15.45 7.06
N ILE A 109 -4.33 -14.47 6.39
CA ILE A 109 -5.03 -13.48 5.57
C ILE A 109 -5.22 -14.06 4.17
N ALA A 110 -6.45 -14.39 3.80
CA ALA A 110 -6.78 -14.91 2.48
C ALA A 110 -7.38 -13.81 1.60
N LEU A 111 -6.87 -13.68 0.38
CA LEU A 111 -7.50 -12.86 -0.66
C LEU A 111 -8.41 -13.75 -1.50
N ILE A 112 -9.62 -13.29 -1.82
CA ILE A 112 -10.64 -14.13 -2.47
C ILE A 112 -11.26 -13.51 -3.73
N ASP A 113 -10.85 -12.31 -4.10
CA ASP A 113 -11.22 -11.65 -5.35
C ASP A 113 -9.92 -11.28 -6.06
N PHE A 114 -9.84 -11.59 -7.35
CA PHE A 114 -8.65 -11.30 -8.15
C PHE A 114 -9.02 -10.57 -9.44
N GLY A 115 -10.24 -10.03 -9.53
CA GLY A 115 -10.79 -9.40 -10.73
C GLY A 115 -10.09 -8.09 -11.09
N LEU A 116 -9.52 -7.39 -10.10
CA LEU A 116 -8.89 -6.08 -10.31
C LEU A 116 -7.47 -6.00 -9.73
N ILE A 117 -6.49 -6.36 -10.55
CA ILE A 117 -5.06 -6.14 -10.32
C ILE A 117 -4.58 -5.00 -11.20
N GLN A 118 -3.82 -4.07 -10.63
CA GLN A 118 -3.22 -2.97 -11.36
C GLN A 118 -1.71 -2.91 -11.19
N PHE A 119 -1.04 -2.64 -12.30
CA PHE A 119 0.42 -2.50 -12.36
C PHE A 119 0.83 -1.03 -12.30
N PHE A 120 1.99 -0.78 -11.72
CA PHE A 120 2.66 0.49 -11.80
C PHE A 120 3.73 0.44 -12.89
N SER A 121 3.84 1.52 -13.69
CA SER A 121 5.10 1.76 -14.38
C SER A 121 6.18 2.05 -13.34
N ARG A 122 7.45 1.82 -13.69
CA ARG A 122 8.59 2.07 -12.78
C ARG A 122 8.60 3.51 -12.23
N GLU A 123 8.35 4.49 -13.09
CA GLU A 123 8.30 5.90 -12.74
C GLU A 123 7.13 6.21 -11.79
N VAL A 124 5.92 5.74 -12.11
CA VAL A 124 4.74 5.95 -11.26
C VAL A 124 4.89 5.24 -9.92
N ARG A 125 5.51 4.05 -9.89
CA ARG A 125 5.81 3.31 -8.66
C ARG A 125 6.70 4.14 -7.73
N LYS A 126 7.80 4.67 -8.26
CA LYS A 126 8.76 5.50 -7.51
C LYS A 126 8.13 6.81 -7.06
N GLY A 127 7.41 7.50 -7.95
CA GLY A 127 6.66 8.70 -7.62
C GLY A 127 5.65 8.44 -6.49
N THR A 128 4.91 7.33 -6.54
CA THR A 128 3.94 6.96 -5.51
C THR A 128 4.60 6.73 -4.16
N ILE A 129 5.73 6.02 -4.12
CA ILE A 129 6.49 5.81 -2.88
C ILE A 129 6.96 7.14 -2.28
N LEU A 130 7.53 8.03 -3.10
CA LEU A 130 8.00 9.35 -2.67
C LEU A 130 6.85 10.24 -2.17
N PHE A 131 5.71 10.22 -2.85
CA PHE A 131 4.51 10.98 -2.46
C PHE A 131 4.01 10.55 -1.08
N LEU A 132 3.92 9.24 -0.84
CA LEU A 132 3.54 8.69 0.48
C LEU A 132 4.59 9.01 1.56
N LEU A 133 5.88 8.97 1.22
CA LEU A 133 6.95 9.39 2.14
C LEU A 133 6.86 10.88 2.49
N GLY A 134 6.55 11.74 1.52
CA GLY A 134 6.35 13.18 1.73
C GLY A 134 5.18 13.45 2.68
N ILE A 135 4.05 12.79 2.48
CA ILE A 135 2.89 12.91 3.38
C ILE A 135 3.23 12.42 4.80
N THR A 136 3.83 11.23 4.93
CA THR A 136 4.14 10.66 6.25
C THR A 136 5.29 11.34 6.98
N SER A 137 6.11 12.10 6.26
CA SER A 137 7.21 12.90 6.82
C SER A 137 6.87 14.39 6.93
N ASN A 138 5.64 14.78 6.55
CA ASN A 138 5.21 16.17 6.48
C ASN A 138 6.16 17.07 5.65
N ASP A 139 6.63 16.53 4.53
CA ASP A 139 7.54 17.19 3.62
C ASP A 139 6.83 17.54 2.31
N ILE A 140 6.47 18.82 2.20
CA ILE A 140 5.84 19.39 1.03
C ILE A 140 6.77 19.40 -0.19
N GLU A 141 8.07 19.61 -0.01
CA GLU A 141 9.03 19.61 -1.12
C GLU A 141 9.12 18.22 -1.74
N LEU A 142 9.11 17.17 -0.92
CA LEU A 142 9.06 15.79 -1.41
C LEU A 142 7.73 15.47 -2.11
N ILE A 143 6.61 16.02 -1.63
CA ILE A 143 5.31 15.92 -2.31
C ILE A 143 5.39 16.55 -3.71
N PHE A 144 5.88 17.78 -3.84
CA PHE A 144 6.01 18.44 -5.15
C PHE A 144 7.00 17.73 -6.07
N LYS A 145 8.15 17.30 -5.54
CA LYS A 145 9.13 16.50 -6.30
C LYS A 145 8.51 15.20 -6.81
N SER A 146 7.66 14.56 -6.03
CA SER A 146 6.96 13.35 -6.47
C SER A 146 5.91 13.64 -7.56
N ALA A 147 5.27 14.80 -7.53
CA ALA A 147 4.29 15.21 -8.53
C ALA A 147 4.90 15.25 -9.94
N GLU A 148 6.14 15.71 -10.08
CA GLU A 148 6.86 15.72 -11.37
C GLU A 148 6.97 14.33 -12.02
N MET A 149 6.99 13.26 -11.21
CA MET A 149 7.01 11.86 -11.68
C MET A 149 5.61 11.28 -11.89
N LEU A 150 4.63 11.84 -11.18
CA LEU A 150 3.29 11.31 -11.08
C LEU A 150 2.33 11.96 -12.04
N GLY A 151 2.67 13.00 -12.78
CA GLY A 151 1.65 13.58 -13.64
C GLY A 151 2.10 14.76 -14.45
N LYS A 152 1.09 15.45 -14.97
CA LYS A 152 1.27 16.62 -15.81
C LYS A 152 0.34 17.72 -15.33
N GLU A 153 0.90 18.92 -15.31
CA GLU A 153 0.19 20.16 -15.11
C GLU A 153 -0.45 20.56 -16.45
N ASP A 154 -1.71 20.97 -16.45
CA ASP A 154 -2.31 21.62 -17.60
C ASP A 154 -2.10 23.15 -17.54
N ALA A 155 -2.70 23.89 -18.46
CA ALA A 155 -2.50 25.34 -18.57
C ALA A 155 -3.13 26.16 -17.42
N GLN A 156 -4.02 25.57 -16.60
CA GLN A 156 -4.70 26.24 -15.49
C GLN A 156 -4.03 25.94 -14.13
N PHE A 157 -3.00 25.09 -14.11
CA PHE A 157 -2.31 24.71 -12.87
C PHE A 157 -1.59 25.88 -12.21
N ASN A 158 -2.06 26.24 -11.02
CA ASN A 158 -1.49 27.27 -10.17
C ASN A 158 -0.64 26.64 -9.05
N ARG A 159 0.67 26.54 -9.29
CA ARG A 159 1.61 25.89 -8.36
C ARG A 159 1.63 26.55 -6.97
N ASP A 160 1.51 27.88 -6.90
CA ASP A 160 1.56 28.63 -5.64
C ASP A 160 0.30 28.35 -4.79
N GLU A 161 -0.87 28.35 -5.42
CA GLU A 161 -2.15 28.06 -4.75
C GLU A 161 -2.21 26.61 -4.25
N VAL A 162 -1.76 25.66 -5.08
CA VAL A 162 -1.63 24.25 -4.67
C VAL A 162 -0.66 24.11 -3.50
N TYR A 163 0.45 24.85 -3.50
CA TYR A 163 1.43 24.81 -2.41
C TYR A 163 0.83 25.33 -1.11
N GLU A 164 0.13 26.46 -1.13
CA GLU A 164 -0.55 27.01 0.03
C GLU A 164 -1.62 26.07 0.59
N GLU A 165 -2.41 25.43 -0.29
CA GLU A 165 -3.48 24.53 0.12
C GLU A 165 -2.96 23.19 0.67
N ILE A 166 -1.93 22.60 0.05
CA ILE A 166 -1.25 21.42 0.59
C ILE A 166 -0.61 21.75 1.94
N SER A 167 0.03 22.91 2.07
CA SER A 167 0.62 23.36 3.35
C SER A 167 -0.42 23.42 4.46
N ARG A 168 -1.63 23.90 4.15
CA ARG A 168 -2.76 23.95 5.09
C ARG A 168 -3.19 22.54 5.51
N HIS A 169 -3.38 21.63 4.55
CA HIS A 169 -3.73 20.24 4.86
C HIS A 169 -2.69 19.51 5.72
N LEU A 170 -1.40 19.76 5.46
CA LEU A 170 -0.30 19.23 6.25
C LEU A 170 -0.25 19.85 7.66
N TYR A 171 -0.52 21.15 7.79
CA TYR A 171 -0.59 21.81 9.10
C TYR A 171 -1.75 21.29 9.95
N ASP A 172 -2.95 21.20 9.36
CA ASP A 172 -4.14 20.64 10.02
C ASP A 172 -3.88 19.20 10.47
N TYR A 173 -3.10 18.44 9.70
CA TYR A 173 -2.67 17.11 10.10
C TYR A 173 -1.74 17.11 11.31
N LEU A 174 -0.76 18.00 11.36
CA LEU A 174 0.15 18.08 12.50
C LEU A 174 -0.60 18.48 13.78
N ASP A 175 -1.55 19.41 13.68
CA ASP A 175 -2.37 19.83 14.83
C ASP A 175 -3.31 18.70 15.28
N ALA A 176 -3.92 18.00 14.33
CA ALA A 176 -4.77 16.84 14.59
C ALA A 176 -3.99 15.54 14.86
N SER A 177 -2.66 15.51 14.71
CA SER A 177 -1.83 14.34 15.05
C SER A 177 -1.82 14.07 16.56
N ALA A 178 -2.37 14.99 17.36
CA ALA A 178 -2.78 14.76 18.74
C ALA A 178 -4.00 13.81 18.84
N HIS A 179 -4.97 13.89 17.93
CA HIS A 179 -6.19 13.07 17.92
C HIS A 179 -6.84 12.92 16.51
N ASP A 180 -6.89 11.69 15.98
CA ASP A 180 -7.92 11.18 15.03
C ASP A 180 -7.86 11.47 13.50
N VAL A 181 -6.82 12.08 12.93
CA VAL A 181 -6.76 12.24 11.45
C VAL A 181 -5.92 11.15 10.78
N SER A 182 -6.58 10.41 9.89
CA SER A 182 -5.94 9.41 9.02
C SER A 182 -5.03 10.04 7.97
N SER A 183 -3.82 9.50 7.80
CA SER A 183 -2.90 9.86 6.72
C SER A 183 -3.48 9.62 5.32
N THR A 184 -4.44 8.70 5.16
CA THR A 184 -5.10 8.44 3.87
C THR A 184 -6.13 9.51 3.53
N LYS A 185 -6.73 10.19 4.52
CA LYS A 185 -7.59 11.36 4.28
C LYS A 185 -6.78 12.52 3.72
N ILE A 186 -5.58 12.77 4.24
CA ILE A 186 -4.70 13.82 3.73
C ILE A 186 -4.21 13.49 2.33
N LEU A 187 -3.82 12.22 2.10
CA LEU A 187 -3.51 11.73 0.77
C LEU A 187 -4.65 12.04 -0.23
N PHE A 188 -5.89 11.75 0.15
CA PHE A 188 -7.05 12.05 -0.68
C PHE A 188 -7.25 13.56 -0.89
N SER A 189 -7.14 14.37 0.16
CA SER A 189 -7.27 15.84 0.07
C SER A 189 -6.22 16.44 -0.86
N ILE A 190 -4.95 16.06 -0.73
CA ILE A 190 -3.86 16.56 -1.59
C ILE A 190 -4.12 16.19 -3.05
N LEU A 191 -4.49 14.93 -3.34
CA LEU A 191 -4.81 14.52 -4.71
C LEU A 191 -6.00 15.32 -5.27
N LYS A 192 -7.02 15.56 -4.45
CA LYS A 192 -8.20 16.31 -4.84
C LYS A 192 -7.85 17.76 -5.21
N VAL A 193 -7.08 18.45 -4.37
CA VAL A 193 -6.61 19.82 -4.59
C VAL A 193 -5.87 19.95 -5.92
N CYS A 194 -4.88 19.10 -6.15
CA CYS A 194 -4.13 19.12 -7.39
C CYS A 194 -5.03 18.84 -8.61
N LEU A 195 -5.95 17.87 -8.50
CA LEU A 195 -6.88 17.54 -9.59
C LEU A 195 -7.82 18.72 -9.92
N GLU A 196 -8.34 19.41 -8.91
CA GLU A 196 -9.20 20.60 -9.07
C GLU A 196 -8.44 21.77 -9.71
N GLN A 197 -7.13 21.83 -9.50
CA GLN A 197 -6.22 22.81 -10.10
C GLN A 197 -5.66 22.35 -11.46
N GLY A 198 -6.15 21.27 -12.05
CA GLY A 198 -5.75 20.84 -13.41
C GLY A 198 -4.55 19.89 -13.48
N PHE A 199 -4.11 19.32 -12.36
CA PHE A 199 -3.11 18.26 -12.34
C PHE A 199 -3.70 16.92 -12.79
N GLN A 200 -3.03 16.25 -13.71
CA GLN A 200 -3.44 14.95 -14.22
C GLN A 200 -2.62 13.82 -13.60
N TYR A 201 -3.27 13.00 -12.78
CA TYR A 201 -2.67 11.81 -12.17
C TYR A 201 -2.76 10.56 -13.04
N PRO A 202 -1.87 9.56 -12.86
CA PRO A 202 -1.94 8.29 -13.54
C PRO A 202 -3.05 7.48 -12.86
N TRP A 203 -3.80 6.74 -13.67
CA TRP A 203 -4.95 5.98 -13.16
C TRP A 203 -4.58 4.99 -12.05
N SER A 204 -3.38 4.40 -12.10
CA SER A 204 -2.88 3.49 -11.06
C SER A 204 -2.73 4.16 -9.70
N LEU A 205 -2.33 5.43 -9.63
CA LEU A 205 -2.24 6.17 -8.36
C LEU A 205 -3.63 6.43 -7.78
N VAL A 206 -4.58 6.85 -8.63
CA VAL A 206 -5.97 7.10 -8.22
C VAL A 206 -6.60 5.85 -7.62
N LEU A 207 -6.42 4.71 -8.29
CA LEU A 207 -6.91 3.40 -7.81
C LEU A 207 -6.19 2.93 -6.53
N TYR A 208 -4.88 3.17 -6.44
CA TYR A 208 -4.11 2.84 -5.24
C TYR A 208 -4.61 3.64 -4.03
N THR A 209 -4.80 4.95 -4.18
CA THR A 209 -5.34 5.81 -3.11
C THR A 209 -6.75 5.38 -2.71
N ARG A 210 -7.63 5.09 -3.67
CA ARG A 210 -8.98 4.58 -3.37
C ARG A 210 -8.94 3.30 -2.53
N THR A 211 -8.04 2.38 -2.87
CA THR A 211 -7.86 1.13 -2.13
C THR A 211 -7.32 1.39 -0.72
N ALA A 212 -6.30 2.24 -0.59
CA ALA A 212 -5.71 2.61 0.69
C ALA A 212 -6.71 3.30 1.63
N VAL A 213 -7.50 4.25 1.12
CA VAL A 213 -8.56 4.94 1.89
C VAL A 213 -9.63 3.96 2.37
N ASN A 214 -10.02 3.00 1.52
CA ASN A 214 -10.99 1.97 1.91
C ASN A 214 -10.47 1.07 3.03
N LEU A 215 -9.21 0.60 2.93
CA LEU A 215 -8.59 -0.22 3.98
C LEU A 215 -8.48 0.56 5.30
N ASP A 216 -7.96 1.78 5.24
CA ASP A 216 -7.72 2.61 6.41
C ASP A 216 -9.01 2.99 7.16
N GLY A 217 -10.06 3.38 6.43
CA GLY A 217 -11.36 3.69 7.05
C GLY A 217 -12.01 2.51 7.78
N GLN A 218 -11.60 1.28 7.46
CA GLN A 218 -12.12 0.05 8.07
C GLN A 218 -11.24 -0.38 9.25
N ILE A 219 -9.93 -0.16 9.16
CA ILE A 219 -8.99 -0.37 10.27
C ILE A 219 -9.35 0.52 11.44
N LEU A 220 -9.64 1.80 11.22
CA LEU A 220 -9.99 2.72 12.31
C LEU A 220 -11.27 2.31 13.07
N ARG A 221 -12.10 1.42 12.51
CA ARG A 221 -13.26 0.85 13.21
C ARG A 221 -12.89 -0.29 14.15
N VAL A 222 -11.75 -0.93 13.94
CA VAL A 222 -11.26 -2.07 14.72
C VAL A 222 -10.11 -1.69 15.63
N HIS A 223 -9.25 -0.80 15.16
CA HIS A 223 -8.09 -0.25 15.85
C HIS A 223 -8.13 1.29 15.78
N PRO A 224 -8.99 1.98 16.57
CA PRO A 224 -9.12 3.44 16.50
C PRO A 224 -7.82 4.22 16.73
N GLY A 225 -6.92 3.69 17.55
CA GLY A 225 -5.60 4.28 17.80
C GLY A 225 -4.52 3.97 16.74
N PHE A 226 -4.86 3.29 15.64
CA PHE A 226 -3.87 2.94 14.61
C PHE A 226 -3.43 4.19 13.83
N SER A 227 -2.12 4.37 13.71
CA SER A 227 -1.52 5.46 12.93
C SER A 227 -0.81 4.91 11.70
N PHE A 228 -1.42 5.12 10.52
CA PHE A 228 -0.82 4.73 9.25
C PHE A 228 0.52 5.44 9.00
N SER A 229 0.67 6.70 9.42
CA SER A 229 1.95 7.41 9.25
C SER A 229 3.05 6.76 10.07
N SER A 230 2.84 6.53 11.36
CA SER A 230 3.84 5.94 12.24
C SER A 230 4.16 4.50 11.85
N TYR A 231 3.12 3.69 11.58
CA TYR A 231 3.28 2.28 11.21
C TYR A 231 3.83 2.10 9.79
N GLY A 232 3.30 2.86 8.83
CA GLY A 232 3.59 2.71 7.41
C GLY A 232 4.92 3.34 6.98
N ARG A 233 5.36 4.43 7.61
CA ARG A 233 6.60 5.14 7.22
C ARG A 233 7.83 4.24 7.21
N GLN A 234 8.00 3.37 8.21
CA GLN A 234 9.13 2.43 8.24
C GLN A 234 9.12 1.46 7.04
N TYR A 235 7.94 0.96 6.67
CA TYR A 235 7.80 0.03 5.55
C TYR A 235 7.92 0.75 4.20
N LEU A 236 7.44 1.99 4.10
CA LEU A 236 7.64 2.82 2.90
C LEU A 236 9.12 3.11 2.65
N LEU A 237 9.90 3.39 3.70
CA LEU A 237 11.35 3.55 3.60
C LEU A 237 12.03 2.25 3.16
N GLU A 238 11.64 1.11 3.73
CA GLU A 238 12.14 -0.21 3.32
C GLU A 238 11.85 -0.48 1.84
N VAL A 239 10.62 -0.22 1.40
CA VAL A 239 10.20 -0.39 0.00
C VAL A 239 10.96 0.55 -0.92
N TYR A 240 11.16 1.81 -0.54
CA TYR A 240 11.93 2.78 -1.31
C TYR A 240 13.38 2.32 -1.52
N LEU A 241 14.04 1.90 -0.43
CA LEU A 241 15.40 1.38 -0.45
C LEU A 241 15.55 0.17 -1.37
N LYS A 242 14.64 -0.81 -1.25
CA LYS A 242 14.63 -1.99 -2.11
C LYS A 242 14.40 -1.62 -3.56
N THR A 243 13.47 -0.69 -3.82
CA THR A 243 13.21 -0.17 -5.18
C THR A 243 14.47 0.44 -5.78
N LEU A 244 15.20 1.29 -5.05
CA LEU A 244 16.46 1.87 -5.54
C LEU A 244 17.54 0.81 -5.84
N LEU A 245 17.63 -0.25 -5.02
CA LEU A 245 18.58 -1.34 -5.22
C LEU A 245 18.29 -2.20 -6.46
N GLU A 246 17.04 -2.25 -6.91
CA GLU A 246 16.64 -2.86 -8.18
C GLU A 246 17.06 -1.99 -9.39
N GLU A 247 17.11 -0.66 -9.23
CA GLU A 247 17.49 0.27 -10.29
C GLU A 247 19.00 0.48 -10.40
N HIS A 248 19.71 0.35 -9.28
CA HIS A 248 21.13 0.67 -9.19
C HIS A 248 21.93 -0.55 -8.71
N THR A 249 22.98 -0.89 -9.46
CA THR A 249 23.88 -2.01 -9.13
C THR A 249 24.75 -1.72 -7.91
N SER A 250 25.08 -0.46 -7.64
CA SER A 250 25.98 -0.07 -6.55
C SER A 250 25.24 0.29 -5.26
N ALA A 251 25.52 -0.46 -4.18
CA ALA A 251 25.00 -0.18 -2.84
C ALA A 251 25.47 1.18 -2.29
N SER A 252 26.68 1.65 -2.66
CA SER A 252 27.18 2.96 -2.22
C SER A 252 26.46 4.12 -2.91
N HIS A 253 26.02 3.92 -4.16
CA HIS A 253 25.19 4.90 -4.86
C HIS A 253 23.79 4.97 -4.25
N VAL A 254 23.22 3.82 -3.89
CA VAL A 254 21.96 3.78 -3.14
C VAL A 254 22.12 4.45 -1.80
N ILE A 255 23.14 4.14 -1.00
CA ILE A 255 23.38 4.78 0.30
C ILE A 255 23.42 6.31 0.15
N LYS A 256 24.17 6.85 -0.81
CA LYS A 256 24.23 8.30 -1.06
C LYS A 256 22.88 8.91 -1.48
N MET A 257 22.12 8.24 -2.36
CA MET A 257 20.77 8.68 -2.72
C MET A 257 19.76 8.54 -1.57
N THR A 258 20.05 7.64 -0.63
CA THR A 258 19.25 7.47 0.56
C THR A 258 19.66 8.43 1.65
N GLU A 259 20.92 8.87 1.76
CA GLU A 259 21.37 9.94 2.67
C GLU A 259 20.51 11.20 2.47
N ASP A 260 20.21 11.56 1.22
CA ASP A 260 19.29 12.65 0.85
C ASP A 260 17.82 12.41 1.28
N VAL A 261 17.43 11.18 1.63
CA VAL A 261 16.09 10.81 2.14
C VAL A 261 16.14 10.47 3.64
N ILE A 262 17.31 10.09 4.15
CA ILE A 262 17.64 9.71 5.52
C ILE A 262 17.83 10.97 6.37
N ASP A 263 18.42 12.04 5.83
CA ASP A 263 18.51 13.34 6.50
C ASP A 263 17.12 13.96 6.77
N LEU A 264 16.08 13.50 6.05
CA LEU A 264 14.67 13.85 6.30
C LEU A 264 13.99 12.98 7.37
N VAL A 265 14.60 11.87 7.75
CA VAL A 265 14.12 10.95 8.79
C VAL A 265 15.03 11.12 10.01
N ARG A 266 14.79 12.19 10.78
CA ARG A 266 15.57 12.57 11.96
C ARG A 266 15.71 11.45 13.02
N ASP A 267 14.84 10.43 12.99
CA ASP A 267 14.86 9.24 13.85
C ASP A 267 14.59 7.94 13.04
N LEU A 268 15.59 7.43 12.33
CA LEU A 268 15.49 6.10 11.70
C LEU A 268 15.36 5.00 12.77
N PRO A 269 14.32 4.14 12.72
CA PRO A 269 14.23 3.06 13.67
C PRO A 269 15.34 2.02 13.43
N LYS A 270 15.87 1.45 14.53
CA LYS A 270 17.10 0.62 14.52
C LYS A 270 17.05 -0.54 13.54
N ASN A 271 15.86 -1.10 13.31
CA ASN A 271 15.61 -2.17 12.34
C ASN A 271 15.99 -1.76 10.91
N LEU A 272 15.69 -0.54 10.48
CA LEU A 272 16.06 -0.04 9.14
C LEU A 272 17.57 0.10 8.98
N LYS A 273 18.28 0.57 10.01
CA LYS A 273 19.75 0.60 10.00
C LYS A 273 20.33 -0.80 9.82
N THR A 274 19.80 -1.78 10.55
CA THR A 274 20.21 -3.19 10.40
C THR A 274 19.88 -3.76 9.03
N ILE A 275 18.74 -3.38 8.42
CA ILE A 275 18.38 -3.78 7.05
C ILE A 275 19.40 -3.22 6.05
N ILE A 276 19.71 -1.92 6.12
CA ILE A 276 20.72 -1.28 5.26
C ILE A 276 22.09 -1.95 5.44
N GLU A 277 22.51 -2.21 6.68
CA GLU A 277 23.79 -2.85 7.00
C GLU A 277 23.86 -4.31 6.50
N LYS A 278 22.77 -5.09 6.65
CA LYS A 278 22.69 -6.46 6.12
C LYS A 278 22.72 -6.45 4.59
N MET A 279 21.97 -5.56 3.96
CA MET A 279 21.93 -5.41 2.50
C MET A 279 23.28 -4.99 1.91
N ALA A 280 24.02 -4.12 2.59
CA ALA A 280 25.37 -3.74 2.20
C ALA A 280 26.35 -4.93 2.27
N LYS A 281 26.17 -5.83 3.24
CA LYS A 281 27.01 -7.04 3.39
C LYS A 281 26.66 -8.13 2.37
N GLU A 282 25.39 -8.41 2.11
CA GLU A 282 24.96 -9.47 1.19
C GLU A 282 25.44 -9.24 -0.26
N LYS A 283 25.49 -7.98 -0.73
CA LYS A 283 26.04 -7.66 -2.05
C LYS A 283 27.58 -7.69 -2.12
N GLN A 284 28.30 -7.52 -1.00
CA GLN A 284 29.77 -7.69 -0.97
C GLN A 284 30.21 -9.16 -1.11
N THR A 285 29.36 -10.11 -0.70
CA THR A 285 29.62 -11.56 -0.84
C THR A 285 29.28 -12.14 -2.21
N THR A 286 28.65 -11.35 -3.09
CA THR A 286 28.20 -11.80 -4.43
C THR A 286 28.99 -11.15 -5.57
N THR A 287 30.11 -10.49 -5.25
CA THR A 287 31.07 -9.90 -6.22
C THR A 287 32.42 -10.56 -6.06
#